data_AF-A0A7S0RWA7-F1
#
_entry.id   AF-A0A7S0RWA7-F1
#
_cell.length_a   1.000
_cell.length_b   1.000
_cell.length_c   1.000
_cell.angle_alpha   90.00
_cell.angle_beta   90.00
_cell.angle_gamma   90.00
#
_symmetry.space_group_name_H-M   'P 1'
#
loop_
_entity.id
_entity.type
_entity.pdbx_description
1 polymer ?
#
loop_
_entity_poly.entity_id
_entity_poly.type
_entity_poly.pdbx_seq_one_letter_code
_entity_poly.pdbx_strand_id
1 'polypeptide(L)'
;WEGLEEPAQAERYAARHREVMEAAATVFADADEEFASLGAVKARLEDFKLSYPRDYGNTYMHLSTPALFSPYVRLQLMAWDPLFADEPPGAGAAANGQTRAGVHKGFDKQAWYETLFDYGLGPDPAAAAMAGDDPDAELVPTLVRKLVLPVAQHLLERCWDPFSMRHSSEAAAIVADLCVYVPPEEERMAELLGCVVGVLEAAAQASTLPPWPPAAVAASPVAEAVLARRFRAAVRLLRGAAA
;
A
#
# COMPACT_ATOMS: atom_id res chain seq x y z
N TRP A 1 -2.37 -0.76 -34.33
CA TRP A 1 -3.73 -0.30 -34.03
C TRP A 1 -3.98 -0.21 -32.51
N GLU A 2 -3.23 -0.91 -31.64
CA GLU A 2 -3.37 -0.79 -30.17
C GLU A 2 -2.82 0.53 -29.54
N GLY A 3 -1.92 1.26 -30.22
CA GLY A 3 -1.27 2.44 -29.61
C GLY A 3 -2.05 3.76 -29.61
N LEU A 4 -3.27 3.82 -30.17
CA LEU A 4 -4.08 5.04 -30.24
C LEU A 4 -5.18 5.11 -29.16
N GLU A 5 -5.58 3.98 -28.58
CA GLU A 5 -6.58 3.93 -27.50
C GLU A 5 -5.95 4.15 -26.12
N GLU A 6 -4.68 3.78 -25.96
CA GLU A 6 -3.92 3.90 -24.71
C GLU A 6 -3.84 5.35 -24.16
N PRO A 7 -3.50 6.39 -24.96
CA PRO A 7 -3.42 7.75 -24.43
C PRO A 7 -4.79 8.32 -24.03
N ALA A 8 -5.85 8.02 -24.80
CA ALA A 8 -7.20 8.48 -24.47
C ALA A 8 -7.76 7.81 -23.22
N GLN A 9 -7.43 6.54 -22.98
CA GLN A 9 -7.78 5.81 -21.75
C GLN A 9 -7.01 6.36 -20.54
N ALA A 10 -5.72 6.62 -20.69
CA ALA A 10 -4.89 7.23 -19.66
C ALA A 10 -5.39 8.61 -19.25
N GLU A 11 -5.74 9.47 -20.21
CA GLU A 11 -6.30 10.80 -19.94
C GLU A 11 -7.64 10.71 -19.20
N ARG A 12 -8.52 9.81 -19.63
CA ARG A 12 -9.82 9.59 -18.98
C ARG A 12 -9.64 9.08 -17.54
N TYR A 13 -8.70 8.17 -17.33
CA TYR A 13 -8.35 7.69 -15.99
C TYR A 13 -7.83 8.83 -15.12
N ALA A 14 -6.87 9.63 -15.61
CA ALA A 14 -6.29 10.75 -14.87
C ALA A 14 -7.34 11.81 -14.50
N ALA A 15 -8.26 12.12 -15.41
CA ALA A 15 -9.38 13.04 -15.14
C ALA A 15 -10.31 12.48 -14.05
N ARG A 16 -10.69 11.21 -14.16
CA ARG A 16 -11.56 10.56 -13.17
C ARG A 16 -10.89 10.45 -11.80
N HIS A 17 -9.61 10.10 -11.76
CA HIS A 17 -8.82 10.04 -10.55
C HIS A 17 -8.80 11.40 -9.85
N ARG A 18 -8.55 12.49 -10.60
CA ARG A 18 -8.56 13.86 -10.05
C ARG A 18 -9.90 14.23 -9.46
N GLU A 19 -11.00 13.98 -10.18
CA GLU A 19 -12.36 14.22 -9.69
C GLU A 19 -12.64 13.49 -8.37
N VAL A 20 -12.24 12.22 -8.27
CA VAL A 20 -12.40 11.42 -7.05
C VAL A 20 -11.56 11.99 -5.90
N MET A 21 -10.32 12.41 -6.15
CA MET A 21 -9.46 13.00 -5.11
C MET A 21 -9.95 14.38 -4.65
N GLU A 22 -10.46 15.21 -5.57
CA GLU A 22 -11.10 16.48 -5.22
C GLU A 22 -12.35 16.26 -4.37
N ALA A 23 -13.18 15.29 -4.73
CA ALA A 23 -14.34 14.92 -3.92
C ALA A 23 -13.91 14.40 -2.52
N ALA A 24 -12.91 13.52 -2.45
CA ALA A 24 -12.38 12.98 -1.19
C ALA A 24 -11.91 14.09 -0.23
N ALA A 25 -11.29 15.15 -0.74
CA ALA A 25 -10.85 16.30 0.06
C ALA A 25 -12.00 17.10 0.70
N THR A 26 -13.22 16.95 0.19
CA THR A 26 -14.41 17.69 0.67
C THR A 26 -15.36 16.88 1.55
N VAL A 27 -15.06 15.60 1.80
CA VAL A 27 -15.95 14.67 2.55
C VAL A 27 -16.29 15.15 3.96
N PHE A 28 -15.40 15.90 4.62
CA PHE A 28 -15.60 16.44 5.97
C PHE A 28 -15.78 17.97 5.98
N ALA A 29 -16.06 18.60 4.84
CA ALA A 29 -16.14 20.06 4.75
C ALA A 29 -17.33 20.66 5.49
N ASP A 30 -18.38 19.88 5.74
CA ASP A 30 -19.59 20.25 6.47
C ASP A 30 -19.61 19.75 7.92
N ALA A 31 -18.57 19.04 8.36
CA ALA A 31 -18.42 18.61 9.75
C ALA A 31 -18.04 19.80 10.64
N ASP A 32 -18.47 19.77 11.91
CA ASP A 32 -17.99 20.73 12.91
C ASP A 32 -16.47 20.68 13.03
N GLU A 33 -15.83 21.81 13.36
CA GLU A 33 -14.37 21.95 13.42
C GLU A 33 -13.70 20.87 14.29
N GLU A 34 -14.40 20.42 15.32
CA GLU A 34 -13.98 19.39 16.25
C GLU A 34 -13.94 17.95 15.67
N PHE A 35 -14.60 17.72 14.55
CA PHE A 35 -14.63 16.45 13.81
C PHE A 35 -14.18 16.60 12.36
N ALA A 36 -13.76 17.79 11.92
CA ALA A 36 -13.40 18.02 10.53
C ALA A 36 -12.05 17.36 10.12
N SER A 37 -11.22 16.98 11.09
CA SER A 37 -9.90 16.40 10.82
C SER A 37 -9.48 15.32 11.82
N LEU A 38 -8.59 14.43 11.37
CA LEU A 38 -8.01 13.38 12.20
C LEU A 38 -7.34 13.95 13.47
N GLY A 39 -6.59 15.05 13.32
CA GLY A 39 -5.92 15.71 14.45
C GLY A 39 -6.90 16.30 15.47
N ALA A 40 -8.01 16.87 15.01
CA ALA A 40 -9.05 17.40 15.90
C ALA A 40 -9.71 16.27 16.73
N VAL A 41 -10.05 15.16 16.08
CA VAL A 41 -10.61 13.99 16.78
C VAL A 41 -9.59 13.38 17.75
N LYS A 42 -8.32 13.27 17.33
CA LYS A 42 -7.22 12.80 18.21
C LYS A 42 -7.15 13.63 19.48
N ALA A 43 -7.07 14.95 19.34
CA ALA A 43 -6.94 15.87 20.48
C ALA A 43 -8.08 15.69 21.49
N ARG A 44 -9.33 15.54 21.02
CA ARG A 44 -10.48 15.34 21.93
C ARG A 44 -10.44 14.00 22.67
N LEU A 45 -10.02 12.93 22.00
CA LEU A 45 -9.92 11.62 22.64
C LEU A 45 -8.78 11.58 23.65
N GLU A 46 -7.66 12.26 23.37
CA GLU A 46 -6.56 12.44 24.31
C GLU A 46 -6.99 13.30 25.51
N ASP A 47 -7.72 14.40 25.28
CA ASP A 47 -8.29 15.23 26.34
C ASP A 47 -9.27 14.45 27.21
N PHE A 48 -10.10 13.59 26.62
CA PHE A 48 -11.01 12.70 27.35
C PHE A 48 -10.22 11.69 28.21
N LYS A 49 -9.17 11.07 27.65
CA LYS A 49 -8.30 10.13 28.37
C LYS A 49 -7.58 10.80 29.54
N LEU A 50 -7.10 12.03 29.35
CA LEU A 50 -6.40 12.81 30.38
C LEU A 50 -7.35 13.31 31.48
N SER A 51 -8.52 13.83 31.09
CA SER A 51 -9.47 14.46 32.04
C SER A 51 -10.28 13.43 32.81
N TYR A 52 -10.61 12.29 32.18
CA TYR A 52 -11.51 11.28 32.75
C TYR A 52 -10.97 9.85 32.50
N PRO A 53 -9.77 9.49 32.99
CA PRO A 53 -9.11 8.21 32.68
C PRO A 53 -9.94 7.00 33.10
N ARG A 54 -10.68 7.10 34.21
CA ARG A 54 -11.56 6.01 34.69
C ARG A 54 -12.74 5.77 33.74
N ASP A 55 -13.35 6.84 33.25
CA ASP A 55 -14.50 6.72 32.35
C ASP A 55 -14.06 6.31 30.95
N TYR A 56 -12.89 6.79 30.48
CA TYR A 56 -12.25 6.30 29.26
C TYR A 56 -12.01 4.79 29.31
N GLY A 57 -11.48 4.28 30.43
CA GLY A 57 -11.29 2.85 30.66
C GLY A 57 -12.61 2.07 30.72
N ASN A 58 -13.59 2.55 31.50
CA ASN A 58 -14.89 1.89 31.68
C ASN A 58 -15.72 1.82 30.39
N THR A 59 -15.55 2.78 29.48
CA THR A 59 -16.22 2.80 28.17
C THR A 59 -15.48 1.96 27.13
N TYR A 60 -14.35 1.35 27.49
CA TYR A 60 -13.49 0.59 26.58
C TYR A 60 -13.11 1.40 25.35
N MET A 61 -12.77 2.68 25.55
CA MET A 61 -12.59 3.62 24.45
C MET A 61 -11.49 3.19 23.46
N HIS A 62 -10.44 2.52 23.95
CA HIS A 62 -9.37 1.89 23.15
C HIS A 62 -9.86 0.89 22.10
N LEU A 63 -11.02 0.24 22.31
CA LEU A 63 -11.62 -0.66 21.32
C LEU A 63 -12.36 0.11 20.22
N SER A 64 -12.79 1.34 20.52
CA SER A 64 -13.56 2.20 19.63
C SER A 64 -12.69 3.17 18.83
N THR A 65 -11.50 3.53 19.33
CA THR A 65 -10.57 4.45 18.66
C THR A 65 -10.23 4.04 17.23
N PRO A 66 -9.99 2.75 16.87
CA PRO A 66 -9.71 2.41 15.48
C PRO A 66 -10.91 2.68 14.57
N ALA A 67 -12.14 2.47 15.06
CA ALA A 67 -13.34 2.72 14.29
C ALA A 67 -13.59 4.22 14.07
N LEU A 68 -13.30 5.05 15.06
CA LEU A 68 -13.41 6.51 14.96
C LEU A 68 -12.40 7.11 13.99
N PHE A 69 -11.17 6.59 13.97
CA PHE A 69 -10.13 7.09 13.07
C PHE A 69 -10.20 6.50 11.65
N SER A 70 -10.87 5.35 11.47
CA SER A 70 -10.96 4.64 10.19
C SER A 70 -11.40 5.50 8.99
N PRO A 71 -12.42 6.38 9.09
CA PRO A 71 -12.83 7.21 7.95
C PRO A 71 -11.71 8.11 7.42
N TYR A 72 -10.97 8.79 8.31
CA TYR A 72 -9.87 9.67 7.93
C TYR A 72 -8.70 8.89 7.34
N VAL A 73 -8.34 7.77 7.97
CA VAL A 73 -7.26 6.89 7.48
C VAL A 73 -7.59 6.36 6.09
N ARG A 74 -8.84 5.93 5.85
CA ARG A 74 -9.29 5.47 4.52
C ARG A 74 -9.17 6.54 3.46
N LEU A 75 -9.57 7.79 3.73
CA LEU A 75 -9.42 8.89 2.78
C LEU A 75 -7.96 9.14 2.41
N GLN A 76 -7.05 9.07 3.39
CA GLN A 76 -5.62 9.22 3.10
C GLN A 76 -5.06 8.02 2.32
N LEU A 77 -5.46 6.79 2.67
CA LEU A 77 -5.06 5.58 1.95
C LEU A 77 -5.58 5.54 0.50
N MET A 78 -6.62 6.30 0.14
CA MET A 78 -7.05 6.42 -1.26
C MET A 78 -5.96 7.03 -2.15
N ALA A 79 -5.13 7.92 -1.60
CA ALA A 79 -4.01 8.53 -2.31
C ALA A 79 -2.70 7.73 -2.14
N TRP A 80 -2.72 6.63 -1.38
CA TRP A 80 -1.54 5.80 -1.17
C TRP A 80 -1.32 4.86 -2.35
N ASP A 81 -0.33 5.21 -3.17
CA ASP A 81 0.13 4.39 -4.29
C ASP A 81 1.65 4.14 -4.18
N PRO A 82 2.05 3.07 -3.47
CA PRO A 82 3.46 2.74 -3.27
C PRO A 82 4.11 2.15 -4.53
N LEU A 83 3.37 1.49 -5.41
CA LEU A 83 3.92 0.82 -6.60
C LEU A 83 4.31 1.83 -7.69
N PHE A 84 3.47 2.85 -7.90
CA PHE A 84 3.63 3.84 -8.97
C PHE A 84 4.06 5.22 -8.45
N ALA A 85 4.62 5.29 -7.24
CA ALA A 85 4.96 6.51 -6.52
C ALA A 85 5.75 7.61 -7.29
N ASP A 86 6.50 7.28 -8.36
CA ASP A 86 7.23 8.25 -9.19
C ASP A 86 6.63 8.44 -10.60
N GLU A 87 5.50 7.79 -10.90
CA GLU A 87 4.82 7.90 -12.19
C GLU A 87 3.65 8.87 -12.07
N PRO A 88 3.48 9.83 -13.01
CA PRO A 88 2.26 10.61 -13.07
C PRO A 88 1.05 9.67 -13.24
N PRO A 89 -0.12 9.99 -12.65
CA PRO A 89 -1.34 9.21 -12.86
C PRO A 89 -1.66 9.17 -14.37
N GLY A 90 -1.65 7.97 -14.95
CA GLY A 90 -1.87 7.73 -16.39
C GLY A 90 -0.61 7.73 -17.26
N ALA A 91 0.58 7.95 -16.71
CA ALA A 91 1.84 7.91 -17.47
C ALA A 91 2.44 6.51 -17.51
N GLY A 92 1.70 5.55 -18.06
CA GLY A 92 2.33 4.43 -18.72
C GLY A 92 3.20 4.99 -19.85
N ALA A 93 4.51 5.10 -19.60
CA ALA A 93 5.53 5.50 -20.57
C ALA A 93 5.47 6.94 -21.14
N ALA A 94 5.62 7.97 -20.30
CA ALA A 94 6.43 9.17 -20.59
C ALA A 94 6.08 10.34 -19.66
N ALA A 95 6.93 10.64 -18.67
CA ALA A 95 7.17 12.02 -18.26
C ALA A 95 8.46 12.11 -17.46
N ASN A 96 9.32 13.03 -17.89
CA ASN A 96 10.55 13.39 -17.21
C ASN A 96 10.17 14.30 -16.02
N GLY A 97 10.24 13.77 -14.80
CA GLY A 97 10.04 14.53 -13.58
C GLY A 97 11.04 14.06 -12.53
N GLN A 98 11.98 14.93 -12.17
CA GLN A 98 13.01 14.68 -11.16
C GLN A 98 12.38 14.69 -9.76
N THR A 99 11.66 13.64 -9.41
CA THR A 99 11.53 13.17 -8.02
C THR A 99 12.61 12.11 -7.82
N ARG A 100 13.19 12.02 -6.61
CA ARG A 100 14.34 11.17 -6.33
C ARG A 100 13.92 9.69 -6.46
N ALA A 101 14.04 9.15 -7.67
CA ALA A 101 13.58 7.83 -8.04
C ALA A 101 14.13 6.76 -7.07
N GLY A 102 13.24 5.96 -6.48
CA GLY A 102 13.60 4.81 -5.66
C GLY A 102 13.58 5.01 -4.14
N VAL A 103 12.81 5.98 -3.62
CA VAL A 103 12.47 6.00 -2.19
C VAL A 103 11.10 5.36 -1.99
N HIS A 104 11.07 4.25 -1.26
CA HIS A 104 9.84 3.56 -0.87
C HIS A 104 8.87 4.52 -0.16
N LYS A 105 7.62 4.59 -0.63
CA LYS A 105 6.54 5.37 0.01
C LYS A 105 5.68 4.46 0.87
N GLY A 106 6.28 3.97 1.96
CA GLY A 106 5.59 3.18 2.98
C GLY A 106 4.39 3.89 3.56
N PHE A 107 3.44 3.12 4.09
CA PHE A 107 2.27 3.69 4.78
C PHE A 107 2.68 4.42 6.07
N ASP A 108 3.86 4.10 6.62
CA ASP A 108 4.47 4.74 7.80
C ASP A 108 4.87 6.21 7.54
N LYS A 109 4.96 6.62 6.27
CA LYS A 109 5.21 8.01 5.86
C LYS A 109 3.94 8.82 5.61
N GLN A 110 2.76 8.22 5.81
CA GLN A 110 1.49 8.91 5.62
C GLN A 110 1.15 9.78 6.83
N ALA A 111 0.47 10.89 6.60
CA ALA A 111 0.14 11.86 7.65
C ALA A 111 -0.69 11.24 8.79
N TRP A 112 -1.57 10.27 8.48
CA TRP A 112 -2.35 9.57 9.50
C TRP A 112 -1.47 8.75 10.44
N TYR A 113 -0.41 8.14 9.92
CA TYR A 113 0.50 7.33 10.71
C TYR A 113 1.27 8.24 11.66
N GLU A 114 1.89 9.30 11.13
CA GLU A 114 2.60 10.29 11.95
C GLU A 114 1.69 10.90 13.03
N THR A 115 0.43 11.19 12.69
CA THR A 115 -0.55 11.77 13.62
C THR A 115 -0.95 10.79 14.71
N LEU A 116 -1.08 9.49 14.44
CA LEU A 116 -1.58 8.51 15.40
C LEU A 116 -0.48 7.70 16.10
N PHE A 117 0.76 7.77 15.63
CA PHE A 117 1.88 6.98 16.16
C PHE A 117 2.15 7.24 17.65
N ASP A 118 1.93 8.49 18.09
CA ASP A 118 2.12 8.89 19.49
C ASP A 118 0.83 8.84 20.33
N TYR A 119 -0.27 8.33 19.76
CA TYR A 119 -1.55 8.30 20.45
C TYR A 119 -1.45 7.48 21.74
N GLY A 120 -1.89 8.08 22.84
CA GLY A 120 -1.88 7.44 24.16
C GLY A 120 -0.55 7.52 24.92
N LEU A 121 0.54 8.02 24.32
CA LEU A 121 1.83 8.17 25.02
C LEU A 121 1.84 9.24 26.12
N GLY A 122 0.78 10.04 26.23
CA GLY A 122 0.65 11.11 27.22
C GLY A 122 1.74 12.18 27.10
N PRO A 123 1.71 13.23 27.94
CA PRO A 123 2.71 14.29 27.92
C PRO A 123 4.07 13.86 28.52
N ASP A 124 4.12 12.77 29.29
CA ASP A 124 5.34 12.24 29.91
C ASP A 124 5.60 10.77 29.47
N PRO A 125 6.45 10.56 28.46
CA PRO A 125 6.75 9.22 27.95
C PRO A 125 7.46 8.32 28.98
N ALA A 126 8.12 8.89 30.00
CA ALA A 126 8.74 8.10 31.07
C ALA A 126 7.69 7.55 32.05
N ALA A 127 6.59 8.28 32.26
CA ALA A 127 5.45 7.79 33.04
C ALA A 127 4.64 6.75 32.27
N ALA A 128 4.49 6.91 30.95
CA ALA A 128 3.82 5.92 30.08
C ALA A 128 4.55 4.57 30.05
N ALA A 129 5.89 4.57 29.95
CA ALA A 129 6.69 3.35 30.02
C ALA A 129 6.60 2.61 31.37
N MET A 130 6.26 3.33 32.44
CA MET A 130 6.10 2.77 33.79
C MET A 130 4.68 2.26 34.09
N ALA A 131 3.68 2.65 33.29
CA ALA A 131 2.26 2.36 33.53
C ALA A 131 1.81 0.96 33.06
N GLY A 132 2.67 0.22 32.37
CA GLY A 132 2.31 -1.05 31.73
C GLY A 132 1.75 -0.87 30.32
N ASP A 133 1.42 -1.99 29.66
CA ASP A 133 0.96 -2.07 28.27
C ASP A 133 -0.35 -1.27 28.08
N ASP A 134 -0.24 -0.04 27.58
CA ASP A 134 -1.39 0.82 27.31
C ASP A 134 -2.26 0.14 26.24
N PRO A 135 -3.56 -0.12 26.48
CA PRO A 135 -4.40 -0.79 25.51
C PRO A 135 -4.55 0.00 24.19
N ASP A 136 -4.26 1.30 24.18
CA ASP A 136 -4.23 2.11 22.96
C ASP A 136 -2.98 1.85 22.08
N ALA A 137 -1.95 1.15 22.58
CA ALA A 137 -0.79 0.73 21.78
C ALA A 137 -1.19 -0.17 20.59
N GLU A 138 -2.31 -0.89 20.70
CA GLU A 138 -2.88 -1.72 19.62
C GLU A 138 -3.62 -0.90 18.54
N LEU A 139 -3.71 0.42 18.66
CA LEU A 139 -4.42 1.26 17.69
C LEU A 139 -3.81 1.15 16.29
N VAL A 140 -2.52 1.46 16.14
CA VAL A 140 -1.83 1.45 14.85
C VAL A 140 -1.79 0.03 14.25
N PRO A 141 -1.38 -1.03 14.98
CA PRO A 141 -1.48 -2.41 14.49
C PRO A 141 -2.88 -2.78 13.99
N THR A 142 -3.92 -2.38 14.74
CA THR A 142 -5.32 -2.64 14.35
C THR A 142 -5.71 -1.91 13.05
N LEU A 143 -5.29 -0.65 12.88
CA LEU A 143 -5.55 0.11 11.64
C LEU A 143 -4.80 -0.50 10.45
N VAL A 144 -3.54 -0.90 10.62
CA VAL A 144 -2.75 -1.57 9.58
C VAL A 144 -3.44 -2.85 9.14
N ARG A 145 -3.81 -3.72 10.09
CA ARG A 145 -4.51 -5.00 9.83
C ARG A 145 -5.87 -4.81 9.15
N LYS A 146 -6.65 -3.80 9.54
CA LYS A 146 -8.02 -3.60 9.05
C LYS A 146 -8.12 -2.77 7.78
N LEU A 147 -7.17 -1.86 7.53
CA LEU A 147 -7.27 -0.86 6.46
C LEU A 147 -6.13 -0.96 5.47
N VAL A 148 -4.87 -1.02 5.93
CA VAL A 148 -3.69 -1.02 5.04
C VAL A 148 -3.54 -2.38 4.35
N LEU A 149 -3.65 -3.47 5.11
CA LEU A 149 -3.44 -4.83 4.58
C LEU A 149 -4.40 -5.20 3.44
N PRO A 150 -5.71 -4.92 3.51
CA PRO A 150 -6.62 -5.16 2.37
C PRO A 150 -6.27 -4.33 1.12
N VAL A 151 -5.80 -3.08 1.31
CA VAL A 151 -5.37 -2.22 0.20
C VAL A 151 -4.09 -2.77 -0.43
N ALA A 152 -3.11 -3.15 0.39
CA ALA A 152 -1.88 -3.78 -0.06
C ALA A 152 -2.15 -5.09 -0.81
N GLN A 153 -3.04 -5.94 -0.29
CA GLN A 153 -3.45 -7.18 -0.97
C GLN A 153 -4.00 -6.88 -2.37
N HIS A 154 -4.89 -5.89 -2.49
CA HIS A 154 -5.43 -5.48 -3.79
C HIS A 154 -4.34 -4.99 -4.75
N LEU A 155 -3.43 -4.13 -4.28
CA LEU A 155 -2.32 -3.61 -5.07
C LEU A 155 -1.39 -4.74 -5.57
N LEU A 156 -1.03 -5.66 -4.68
CA LEU A 156 -0.14 -6.78 -5.00
C LEU A 156 -0.80 -7.83 -5.91
N GLU A 157 -2.11 -8.05 -5.78
CA GLU A 157 -2.83 -9.00 -6.64
C GLU A 157 -3.13 -8.43 -8.03
N ARG A 158 -3.49 -7.14 -8.12
CA ARG A 158 -4.07 -6.56 -9.35
C ARG A 158 -3.19 -5.59 -10.09
N CYS A 159 -2.26 -4.93 -9.41
CA CYS A 159 -1.52 -3.80 -9.95
C CYS A 159 -0.01 -4.08 -10.06
N TRP A 160 0.51 -5.05 -9.30
CA TRP A 160 1.91 -5.43 -9.36
C TRP A 160 2.28 -6.07 -10.71
N ASP A 161 3.27 -5.49 -11.41
CA ASP A 161 3.95 -6.14 -12.53
C ASP A 161 5.20 -6.90 -12.03
N PRO A 162 5.19 -8.25 -12.00
CA PRO A 162 6.31 -9.06 -11.50
C PRO A 162 7.53 -9.05 -12.43
N PHE A 163 7.41 -8.54 -13.66
CA PHE A 163 8.54 -8.37 -14.57
C PHE A 163 9.24 -7.00 -14.41
N SER A 164 8.66 -6.09 -13.63
CA SER A 164 9.23 -4.79 -13.27
C SER A 164 10.05 -4.93 -11.98
N MET A 165 11.37 -4.78 -12.09
CA MET A 165 12.27 -4.80 -10.92
C MET A 165 11.86 -3.78 -9.85
N ARG A 166 11.39 -2.61 -10.29
CA ARG A 166 10.92 -1.55 -9.41
C ARG A 166 9.68 -2.03 -8.65
N HIS A 167 8.65 -2.51 -9.33
CA HIS A 167 7.43 -2.92 -8.65
C HIS A 167 7.67 -4.13 -7.73
N SER A 168 8.54 -5.07 -8.10
CA SER A 168 8.88 -6.20 -7.23
C SER A 168 9.65 -5.76 -5.98
N SER A 169 10.55 -4.78 -6.09
CA SER A 169 11.23 -4.20 -4.92
C SER A 169 10.26 -3.45 -4.01
N GLU A 170 9.31 -2.69 -4.57
CA GLU A 170 8.27 -2.00 -3.81
C GLU A 170 7.30 -2.99 -3.16
N ALA A 171 6.93 -4.06 -3.87
CA ALA A 171 6.11 -5.13 -3.33
C ALA A 171 6.76 -5.81 -2.12
N ALA A 172 8.07 -6.12 -2.21
CA ALA A 172 8.84 -6.65 -1.10
C ALA A 172 8.88 -5.68 0.09
N ALA A 173 9.06 -4.37 -0.17
CA ALA A 173 9.04 -3.35 0.88
C ALA A 173 7.67 -3.24 1.56
N ILE A 174 6.56 -3.25 0.81
CA ILE A 174 5.19 -3.26 1.38
C ILE A 174 5.00 -4.48 2.30
N VAL A 175 5.41 -5.67 1.86
CA VAL A 175 5.30 -6.89 2.68
C VAL A 175 6.16 -6.77 3.94
N ALA A 176 7.39 -6.27 3.82
CA ALA A 176 8.29 -6.08 4.95
C ALA A 176 7.71 -5.11 5.99
N ASP A 177 7.16 -3.98 5.56
CA ASP A 177 6.50 -3.00 6.43
C ASP A 177 5.27 -3.60 7.12
N LEU A 178 4.47 -4.39 6.41
CA LEU A 178 3.30 -5.07 7.00
C LEU A 178 3.71 -6.12 8.04
N CYS A 179 4.82 -6.84 7.83
CA CYS A 179 5.33 -7.83 8.79
C CYS A 179 5.77 -7.21 10.13
N VAL A 180 5.97 -5.89 10.20
CA VAL A 180 6.23 -5.18 11.46
C VAL A 180 4.99 -5.21 12.38
N TYR A 181 3.78 -5.19 11.82
CA TYR A 181 2.53 -5.09 12.59
C TYR A 181 1.68 -6.36 12.56
N VAL A 182 1.80 -7.16 11.50
CA VAL A 182 0.95 -8.33 11.28
C VAL A 182 1.87 -9.55 11.14
N PRO A 183 1.84 -10.47 12.11
CA PRO A 183 2.64 -11.70 12.05
C PRO A 183 2.29 -12.54 10.81
N PRO A 184 3.27 -13.25 10.22
CA PRO A 184 3.06 -14.07 9.03
C PRO A 184 2.11 -15.26 9.29
N GLU A 185 1.92 -15.67 10.54
CA GLU A 185 1.00 -16.73 10.94
C GLU A 185 -0.47 -16.28 10.97
N GLU A 186 -0.73 -14.97 10.97
CA GLU A 186 -2.10 -14.45 10.96
C GLU A 186 -2.76 -14.76 9.60
N GLU A 187 -4.00 -15.27 9.62
CA GLU A 187 -4.73 -15.74 8.43
C GLU A 187 -4.70 -14.72 7.28
N ARG A 188 -4.95 -13.45 7.58
CA ARG A 188 -4.96 -12.37 6.58
C ARG A 188 -3.60 -12.09 5.95
N MET A 189 -2.52 -12.22 6.72
CA MET A 189 -1.18 -12.06 6.19
C MET A 189 -0.79 -13.28 5.34
N ALA A 190 -1.14 -14.48 5.80
CA ALA A 190 -0.94 -15.70 5.02
C ALA A 190 -1.69 -15.67 3.68
N GLU A 191 -2.91 -15.12 3.64
CA GLU A 191 -3.66 -14.87 2.41
C GLU A 191 -2.91 -13.92 1.47
N LEU A 192 -2.40 -12.79 1.98
CA LEU A 192 -1.62 -11.83 1.18
C LEU A 192 -0.35 -12.47 0.61
N LEU A 193 0.40 -13.21 1.44
CA LEU A 193 1.59 -13.94 0.98
C LEU A 193 1.24 -15.00 -0.07
N GLY A 194 0.10 -15.68 0.09
CA GLY A 194 -0.45 -16.59 -0.91
C GLY A 194 -0.76 -15.89 -2.24
N CYS A 195 -1.35 -14.69 -2.21
CA CYS A 195 -1.57 -13.87 -3.39
C CYS A 195 -0.25 -13.52 -4.09
N VAL A 196 0.77 -13.09 -3.33
CA VAL A 196 2.11 -12.77 -3.86
C VAL A 196 2.74 -13.98 -4.55
N VAL A 197 2.71 -15.15 -3.90
CA VAL A 197 3.21 -16.40 -4.49
C VAL A 197 2.44 -16.75 -5.76
N GLY A 198 1.11 -16.65 -5.75
CA GLY A 198 0.28 -16.92 -6.92
C GLY A 198 0.60 -16.02 -8.12
N VAL A 199 0.86 -14.73 -7.89
CA VAL A 199 1.30 -13.79 -8.95
C VAL A 199 2.66 -14.21 -9.52
N LEU A 200 3.62 -14.57 -8.67
CA LEU A 200 4.93 -15.05 -9.10
C LEU A 200 4.86 -16.38 -9.86
N GLU A 201 4.03 -17.32 -9.42
CA GLU A 201 3.80 -18.60 -10.11
C GLU A 201 3.17 -18.38 -11.49
N ALA A 202 2.16 -17.52 -11.60
CA ALA A 202 1.54 -17.17 -12.88
C ALA A 202 2.54 -16.51 -13.83
N ALA A 203 3.38 -15.60 -13.32
CA ALA A 203 4.44 -14.97 -14.09
C ALA A 203 5.51 -15.98 -14.55
N ALA A 204 5.88 -16.92 -13.68
CA ALA A 204 6.82 -17.99 -14.00
C ALA A 204 6.27 -18.88 -15.12
N GLN A 205 5.01 -19.30 -15.02
CA GLN A 205 4.33 -20.09 -16.05
C GLN A 205 4.27 -19.35 -17.39
N ALA A 206 3.96 -18.05 -17.39
CA ALA A 206 3.94 -17.21 -18.60
C ALA A 206 5.33 -17.07 -19.24
N SER A 207 6.41 -17.15 -18.45
CA SER A 207 7.79 -17.05 -18.90
C SER A 207 8.41 -18.37 -19.39
N THR A 208 7.68 -19.49 -19.30
CA THR A 208 8.18 -20.83 -19.67
C THR A 208 8.71 -20.88 -21.11
N LEU A 209 9.95 -21.35 -21.27
CA LEU A 209 10.59 -21.49 -22.57
C LEU A 209 10.00 -22.69 -23.34
N PRO A 210 9.49 -22.50 -24.58
CA PRO A 210 9.10 -23.61 -25.43
C PRO A 210 10.28 -24.56 -25.67
N PRO A 211 10.09 -25.89 -25.63
CA PRO A 211 11.16 -26.88 -25.85
C PRO A 211 11.44 -27.06 -27.35
N TRP A 212 11.72 -25.97 -28.07
CA TRP A 212 11.99 -26.03 -29.50
C TRP A 212 13.42 -26.51 -29.78
N PRO A 213 13.62 -27.43 -30.72
CA PRO A 213 14.96 -27.89 -31.09
C PRO A 213 15.74 -26.76 -31.79
N PRO A 214 17.08 -26.73 -31.69
CA PRO A 214 17.90 -25.68 -32.30
C PRO A 214 17.66 -25.50 -33.81
N ALA A 215 17.35 -26.58 -34.51
CA ALA A 215 17.00 -26.55 -35.94
C ALA A 215 15.71 -25.75 -36.23
N ALA A 216 14.70 -25.81 -35.36
CA ALA A 216 13.46 -25.07 -35.52
C ALA A 216 13.63 -23.57 -35.23
N VAL A 217 14.52 -23.24 -34.26
CA VAL A 217 14.86 -21.86 -33.93
C VAL A 217 15.66 -21.22 -35.07
N ALA A 218 16.65 -21.93 -35.62
CA ALA A 218 17.45 -21.46 -36.74
C ALA A 218 16.62 -21.28 -38.04
N ALA A 219 15.52 -22.01 -38.19
CA ALA A 219 14.66 -21.96 -39.36
C ALA A 219 13.68 -20.78 -39.36
N SER A 220 13.43 -20.12 -38.21
CA SER A 220 12.44 -19.04 -38.12
C SER A 220 12.91 -17.91 -37.20
N PRO A 221 13.06 -16.66 -37.71
CA PRO A 221 13.43 -15.52 -36.89
C PRO A 221 12.36 -15.18 -35.83
N VAL A 222 11.10 -15.57 -36.08
CA VAL A 222 10.01 -15.39 -35.11
C VAL A 222 10.18 -16.33 -33.91
N ALA A 223 10.62 -17.57 -34.13
CA ALA A 223 10.86 -18.53 -33.05
C ALA A 223 12.02 -18.06 -32.15
N GLU A 224 13.10 -17.57 -32.75
CA GLU A 224 14.22 -16.96 -32.03
C GLU A 224 13.78 -15.75 -31.21
N ALA A 225 13.00 -14.83 -31.79
CA ALA A 225 12.49 -13.65 -31.09
C ALA A 225 11.59 -14.00 -29.90
N VAL A 226 10.72 -15.00 -30.03
CA VAL A 226 9.85 -15.47 -28.94
C VAL A 226 10.67 -16.07 -27.80
N LEU A 227 11.67 -16.91 -28.10
CA LEU A 227 12.56 -17.48 -27.09
C LEU A 227 13.36 -16.40 -26.37
N ALA A 228 13.98 -15.48 -27.12
CA ALA A 228 14.75 -14.37 -26.55
C ALA A 228 13.89 -13.45 -25.67
N ARG A 229 12.61 -13.25 -26.03
CA ARG A 229 11.66 -12.47 -25.21
C ARG A 229 11.33 -13.21 -23.92
N ARG A 230 10.96 -14.49 -23.99
CA ARG A 230 10.60 -15.28 -22.80
C ARG A 230 11.79 -15.50 -21.87
N PHE A 231 12.99 -15.71 -22.41
CA PHE A 231 14.22 -15.79 -21.63
C PHE A 231 14.49 -14.49 -20.89
N ARG A 232 14.37 -13.33 -21.55
CA ARG A 232 14.51 -12.02 -20.89
C ARG A 232 13.44 -11.80 -19.82
N ALA A 233 12.20 -12.22 -20.05
CA ALA A 233 11.13 -12.15 -19.05
C ALA A 233 11.44 -13.02 -17.84
N ALA A 234 11.88 -14.27 -18.03
CA ALA A 234 12.29 -15.17 -16.95
C ALA A 234 13.47 -14.59 -16.14
N VAL A 235 14.48 -14.02 -16.81
CA VAL A 235 15.60 -13.36 -16.12
C VAL A 235 15.15 -12.15 -15.30
N ARG A 236 14.21 -11.35 -15.82
CA ARG A 236 13.64 -10.20 -15.06
C ARG A 236 12.86 -10.68 -13.84
N LEU A 237 12.01 -11.70 -14.01
CA LEU A 237 11.25 -12.29 -12.92
C LEU A 237 12.17 -12.84 -11.82
N LEU A 238 13.20 -13.60 -12.19
CA LEU A 238 14.17 -14.15 -11.23
C LEU A 238 14.92 -13.06 -10.47
N ARG A 239 15.28 -11.96 -11.15
CA ARG A 239 15.91 -10.82 -10.50
C ARG A 239 14.94 -10.08 -9.58
N GLY A 240 13.68 -9.94 -9.98
CA GLY A 240 12.65 -9.28 -9.17
C GLY A 240 12.28 -10.08 -7.93
N ALA A 241 12.21 -11.42 -8.03
CA ALA A 241 11.95 -12.31 -6.91
C ALA A 241 13.15 -12.44 -5.93
N ALA A 242 14.34 -12.00 -6.33
CA ALA A 242 15.54 -12.00 -5.50
C ALA A 242 15.86 -10.63 -4.88
N ALA A 243 15.07 -9.60 -5.21
CA ALA A 243 15.16 -8.26 -4.63
C ALA A 243 14.42 -8.22 -3.29
#